data_AF-A0A3A8W329-F1
#
_entry.id   AF-A0A3A8W329-F1
#
_cell.length_a   1.000
_cell.length_b   1.000
_cell.length_c   1.000
_cell.angle_alpha   90.00
_cell.angle_beta   90.00
_cell.angle_gamma   90.00
#
_symmetry.space_group_name_H-M   'P 1'
#
loop_
_entity.id
_entity.type
_entity.pdbx_description
1 polymer ?
#
loop_
_entity_poly.entity_id
_entity_poly.type
_entity_poly.pdbx_seq_one_letter_code
_entity_poly.pdbx_strand_id
1 'polypeptide(L)'
;MEKESKSIWEKYDKKDMDKLEKICQSYLKFLTDCKTERECTREVVRQAKEAGYRDLEEIIHKEELLKEGDKVYSVCMNKAVALFCIGKKPLCEGMNILGAHIDSPRLDIKQNPLYEDGEMAYFDTHYYGGIKKYQWVSMPLAIHGVAAKKDGTVKEICIGEKADDPVFCVSDLLIHLAGEQMDKKAAKVVEGENLDILIGNFPLKGEKKEAVKANVLKLLKEEYQIEEEDFISAELEVVPAGAARELGFDRSMIISYGQDDRVCAYTSLDAMLEVTAPEKTSCCLLVDKEEIGSVGATGMQSHFFENAVAEIMDRTGDYSELKLRRCLKNSRMLSSDVNAGYDPLYASSFEKKNASFCGRGVVFSKFTGSRGKSGSNDANAEYLAALRKIMDDNKVYYQTAELGKVDVGGGGTIAYILSLYGMEVIDCGVAVLSMHAPWEVTSKADVYEAQKCYVAFLKDA
;
A
#
# COMPACT_ATOMS: atom_id res chain seq x y z
N MET A 1 -3.27 36.50 -0.61
CA MET A 1 -4.56 36.45 -1.34
C MET A 1 -5.41 35.39 -0.68
N GLU A 2 -6.48 35.82 -0.04
CA GLU A 2 -7.42 35.00 0.74
C GLU A 2 -7.95 33.82 -0.08
N LYS A 3 -7.52 32.59 0.23
CA LYS A 3 -8.24 31.37 -0.16
C LYS A 3 -9.10 30.94 1.03
N GLU A 4 -10.15 31.71 1.31
CA GLU A 4 -11.22 31.29 2.23
C GLU A 4 -12.11 30.26 1.55
N SER A 5 -11.66 29.02 1.62
CA SER A 5 -12.47 27.81 1.76
C SER A 5 -11.53 26.76 2.32
N LYS A 6 -11.55 26.58 3.65
CA LYS A 6 -10.65 25.62 4.33
C LYS A 6 -11.04 24.17 4.09
N SER A 7 -12.20 23.93 3.48
CA SER A 7 -12.72 22.60 3.20
C SER A 7 -13.19 22.50 1.76
N ILE A 8 -12.84 21.40 1.09
CA ILE A 8 -13.30 21.09 -0.27
C ILE A 8 -14.76 20.65 -0.31
N TRP A 9 -15.30 20.18 0.81
CA TRP A 9 -16.70 19.75 0.94
C TRP A 9 -17.70 20.86 0.54
N GLU A 10 -17.36 22.13 0.78
CA GLU A 10 -18.21 23.28 0.41
C GLU A 10 -18.23 23.58 -1.09
N LYS A 11 -17.37 22.93 -1.88
CA LYS A 11 -17.22 23.17 -3.33
C LYS A 11 -17.89 22.11 -4.18
N TYR A 12 -18.25 20.97 -3.61
CA TYR A 12 -18.86 19.89 -4.35
C TYR A 12 -20.33 20.15 -4.64
N ASP A 13 -20.69 19.93 -5.91
CA ASP A 13 -22.07 19.81 -6.31
C ASP A 13 -22.56 18.36 -6.14
N LYS A 14 -23.82 18.11 -6.49
CA LYS A 14 -24.40 16.75 -6.39
C LYS A 14 -23.64 15.72 -7.24
N LYS A 15 -23.15 16.10 -8.42
CA LYS A 15 -22.45 15.20 -9.32
C LYS A 15 -21.07 14.83 -8.77
N ASP A 16 -20.38 15.80 -8.16
CA ASP A 16 -19.13 15.54 -7.45
C ASP A 16 -19.36 14.58 -6.28
N MET A 17 -20.42 14.80 -5.49
CA MET A 17 -20.79 13.90 -4.38
C MET A 17 -21.12 12.48 -4.87
N ASP A 18 -21.87 12.33 -5.96
CA ASP A 18 -22.20 11.01 -6.53
C ASP A 18 -20.94 10.26 -6.99
N LYS A 19 -19.97 10.96 -7.59
CA LYS A 19 -18.68 10.38 -8.01
C LYS A 19 -17.81 10.01 -6.82
N LEU A 20 -17.72 10.91 -5.84
CA LEU A 20 -17.00 10.70 -4.59
C LEU A 20 -17.52 9.45 -3.87
N GLU A 21 -18.83 9.31 -3.73
CA GLU A 21 -19.39 8.12 -3.09
C GLU A 21 -19.10 6.86 -3.90
N LYS A 22 -19.19 6.91 -5.23
CA LYS A 22 -18.86 5.75 -6.08
C LYS A 22 -17.42 5.27 -5.87
N ILE A 23 -16.44 6.16 -5.96
CA ILE A 23 -15.03 5.77 -5.78
C ILE A 23 -14.75 5.32 -4.36
N CYS A 24 -15.32 6.00 -3.35
CA CYS A 24 -15.10 5.64 -1.95
C CYS A 24 -15.72 4.28 -1.58
N GLN A 25 -16.86 3.92 -2.16
CA GLN A 25 -17.45 2.58 -1.95
C GLN A 25 -16.58 1.48 -2.59
N SER A 26 -16.06 1.73 -3.79
CA SER A 26 -15.14 0.79 -4.42
C SER A 26 -13.81 0.67 -3.66
N TYR A 27 -13.30 1.78 -3.12
CA TYR A 27 -12.12 1.79 -2.25
C TYR A 27 -12.34 1.05 -0.94
N LEU A 28 -13.47 1.27 -0.26
CA LEU A 28 -13.88 0.51 0.94
C LEU A 28 -13.90 -1.00 0.67
N LYS A 29 -14.42 -1.40 -0.49
CA LYS A 29 -14.43 -2.80 -0.92
C LYS A 29 -13.00 -3.31 -1.15
N PHE A 30 -12.16 -2.54 -1.85
CA PHE A 30 -10.77 -2.90 -2.10
C PHE A 30 -10.00 -3.14 -0.80
N LEU A 31 -10.10 -2.24 0.19
CA LEU A 31 -9.47 -2.40 1.51
C LEU A 31 -10.00 -3.60 2.31
N THR A 32 -11.29 -3.87 2.17
CA THR A 32 -11.93 -5.00 2.86
C THR A 32 -11.43 -6.33 2.32
N ASP A 33 -11.27 -6.43 0.99
CA ASP A 33 -10.93 -7.67 0.31
C ASP A 33 -9.41 -7.89 0.16
N CYS A 34 -8.60 -6.83 0.31
CA CYS A 34 -7.16 -6.85 0.06
C CYS A 34 -6.39 -6.36 1.29
N LYS A 35 -5.87 -7.28 2.10
CA LYS A 35 -5.11 -6.97 3.32
C LYS A 35 -3.62 -7.27 3.22
N THR A 36 -3.19 -7.89 2.13
CA THR A 36 -1.78 -8.20 1.83
C THR A 36 -1.41 -7.72 0.43
N GLU A 37 -0.12 -7.55 0.15
CA GLU A 37 0.36 -7.14 -1.18
C GLU A 37 -0.01 -8.16 -2.27
N ARG A 38 -0.12 -9.45 -1.91
CA ARG A 38 -0.54 -10.52 -2.82
C ARG A 38 -1.99 -10.37 -3.25
N GLU A 39 -2.86 -10.09 -2.28
CA GLU A 39 -4.28 -9.89 -2.54
C GLU A 39 -4.51 -8.62 -3.35
N CYS A 40 -3.79 -7.54 -3.03
CA CYS A 40 -3.77 -6.31 -3.81
C CYS A 40 -3.36 -6.59 -5.27
N THR A 41 -2.25 -7.30 -5.47
CA THR A 41 -1.77 -7.65 -6.83
C THR A 41 -2.80 -8.45 -7.60
N ARG A 42 -3.41 -9.46 -6.98
CA ARG A 42 -4.44 -10.30 -7.60
C ARG A 42 -5.67 -9.48 -8.00
N GLU A 43 -6.14 -8.60 -7.11
CA GLU A 43 -7.30 -7.76 -7.35
C GLU A 43 -7.04 -6.69 -8.43
N VAL A 44 -5.85 -6.08 -8.42
CA VAL A 44 -5.40 -5.16 -9.48
C VAL A 44 -5.42 -5.87 -10.84
N VAL A 45 -4.85 -7.07 -10.93
CA VAL A 45 -4.85 -7.85 -12.19
C VAL A 45 -6.27 -8.22 -12.63
N ARG A 46 -7.17 -8.56 -11.69
CA ARG A 46 -8.57 -8.84 -12.00
C ARG A 46 -9.24 -7.61 -12.63
N GLN A 47 -9.13 -6.43 -11.99
CA GLN A 47 -9.70 -5.19 -12.51
C GLN A 47 -9.06 -4.76 -13.83
N ALA A 48 -7.74 -4.94 -13.98
CA ALA A 48 -7.03 -4.64 -15.22
C ALA A 48 -7.55 -5.50 -16.38
N LYS A 49 -7.73 -6.81 -16.17
CA LYS A 49 -8.29 -7.72 -17.18
C LYS A 49 -9.71 -7.32 -17.58
N GLU A 50 -10.55 -6.94 -16.61
CA GLU A 50 -11.90 -6.44 -16.87
C GLU A 50 -11.90 -5.14 -17.68
N ALA A 51 -10.88 -4.29 -17.51
CA ALA A 51 -10.66 -3.08 -18.28
C ALA A 51 -9.92 -3.31 -19.62
N GLY A 52 -9.68 -4.57 -20.01
CA GLY A 52 -9.09 -4.94 -21.29
C GLY A 52 -7.56 -4.97 -21.33
N TYR A 53 -6.88 -4.94 -20.18
CA TYR A 53 -5.43 -5.14 -20.13
C TYR A 53 -5.06 -6.60 -20.40
N ARG A 54 -3.97 -6.80 -21.13
CA ARG A 54 -3.42 -8.12 -21.47
C ARG A 54 -2.11 -8.38 -20.73
N ASP A 55 -1.82 -9.65 -20.47
CA ASP A 55 -0.57 -10.05 -19.84
C ASP A 55 0.62 -9.79 -20.78
N LEU A 56 1.63 -9.06 -20.30
CA LEU A 56 2.84 -8.79 -21.07
C LEU A 56 3.61 -10.08 -21.38
N GLU A 57 3.62 -11.07 -20.48
CA GLU A 57 4.30 -12.34 -20.71
C GLU A 57 3.64 -13.12 -21.86
N GLU A 58 2.31 -13.06 -21.97
CA GLU A 58 1.61 -13.67 -23.11
C GLU A 58 1.93 -12.98 -24.43
N ILE A 59 2.04 -11.65 -24.42
CA ILE A 59 2.42 -10.86 -25.60
C ILE A 59 3.85 -11.17 -26.02
N ILE A 60 4.76 -11.29 -25.07
CA ILE A 60 6.15 -11.70 -25.29
C ILE A 60 6.20 -13.09 -25.92
N HIS A 61 5.49 -14.06 -25.33
CA HIS A 61 5.50 -15.44 -25.82
C HIS A 61 4.93 -15.57 -27.24
N LYS A 62 3.91 -14.77 -27.58
CA LYS A 62 3.27 -14.74 -28.91
C LYS A 62 4.00 -13.85 -29.91
N GLU A 63 5.06 -13.16 -29.49
CA GLU A 63 5.79 -12.17 -30.31
C GLU A 63 4.86 -11.08 -30.90
N GLU A 64 3.82 -10.71 -30.17
CA GLU A 64 2.86 -9.70 -30.62
C GLU A 64 3.45 -8.29 -30.50
N LEU A 65 3.25 -7.46 -31.53
CA LEU A 65 3.60 -6.05 -31.48
C LEU A 65 2.52 -5.23 -30.76
N LEU A 66 2.96 -4.29 -29.95
CA LEU A 66 2.13 -3.30 -29.27
C LEU A 66 2.04 -2.02 -30.09
N LYS A 67 0.86 -1.41 -30.09
CA LYS A 67 0.56 -0.14 -30.76
C LYS A 67 -0.13 0.84 -29.80
N GLU A 68 -0.29 2.08 -30.27
CA GLU A 68 -1.05 3.11 -29.58
C GLU A 68 -2.40 2.59 -29.05
N GLY A 69 -2.67 2.88 -27.78
CA GLY A 69 -3.90 2.51 -27.09
C GLY A 69 -3.91 1.10 -26.51
N ASP A 70 -2.92 0.25 -26.83
CA ASP A 70 -2.84 -1.08 -26.23
C ASP A 70 -2.60 -0.97 -24.72
N LYS A 71 -3.25 -1.88 -23.98
CA LYS A 71 -3.24 -1.94 -22.53
C LYS A 71 -2.63 -3.26 -22.08
N VAL A 72 -1.58 -3.19 -21.26
CA VAL A 72 -0.83 -4.38 -20.83
C VAL A 72 -0.40 -4.27 -19.38
N TYR A 73 -0.25 -5.40 -18.71
CA TYR A 73 0.27 -5.45 -17.35
C TYR A 73 1.40 -6.48 -17.24
N SER A 74 2.30 -6.28 -16.28
CA SER A 74 3.33 -7.24 -15.88
C SER A 74 3.25 -7.46 -14.38
N VAL A 75 3.44 -8.71 -13.91
CA VAL A 75 3.37 -9.10 -12.50
C VAL A 75 4.72 -9.63 -12.05
N CYS A 76 5.22 -9.14 -10.91
CA CYS A 76 6.42 -9.69 -10.27
C CYS A 76 6.04 -10.51 -9.03
N MET A 77 6.29 -11.82 -9.08
CA MET A 77 6.13 -12.75 -7.94
C MET A 77 4.77 -12.71 -7.22
N ASN A 78 3.71 -12.26 -7.91
CA ASN A 78 2.38 -11.99 -7.36
C ASN A 78 2.36 -10.97 -6.22
N LYS A 79 3.34 -10.06 -6.16
CA LYS A 79 3.50 -9.07 -5.08
C LYS A 79 3.72 -7.64 -5.59
N ALA A 80 4.02 -7.47 -6.87
CA ALA A 80 4.09 -6.18 -7.52
C ALA A 80 3.48 -6.27 -8.93
N VAL A 81 2.98 -5.16 -9.43
CA VAL A 81 2.32 -5.08 -10.75
C VAL A 81 2.60 -3.74 -11.41
N ALA A 82 2.90 -3.78 -12.70
CA ALA A 82 3.05 -2.59 -13.54
C ALA A 82 2.02 -2.63 -14.67
N LEU A 83 1.17 -1.63 -14.76
CA LEU A 83 0.20 -1.45 -15.84
C LEU A 83 0.71 -0.38 -16.80
N PHE A 84 0.50 -0.58 -18.09
CA PHE A 84 0.88 0.35 -19.16
C PHE A 84 -0.28 0.57 -20.13
N CYS A 85 -0.45 1.81 -20.56
CA CYS A 85 -1.32 2.17 -21.69
C CYS A 85 -0.46 2.92 -22.70
N ILE A 86 -0.22 2.30 -23.85
CA ILE A 86 0.72 2.78 -24.86
C ILE A 86 0.20 4.10 -25.46
N GLY A 87 1.03 5.13 -25.39
CA GLY A 87 0.70 6.45 -25.91
C GLY A 87 1.03 6.62 -27.39
N LYS A 88 0.74 7.81 -27.92
CA LYS A 88 1.02 8.16 -29.32
C LYS A 88 2.48 8.49 -29.56
N LYS A 89 3.11 9.13 -28.58
CA LYS A 89 4.51 9.55 -28.65
C LYS A 89 5.45 8.36 -28.44
N PRO A 90 6.64 8.37 -29.07
CA PRO A 90 7.66 7.37 -28.80
C PRO A 90 8.03 7.31 -27.32
N LEU A 91 8.26 6.11 -26.78
CA LEU A 91 8.64 5.91 -25.38
C LEU A 91 9.89 6.69 -24.98
N CYS A 92 10.83 6.94 -25.90
CA CYS A 92 12.01 7.75 -25.62
C CYS A 92 11.72 9.23 -25.28
N GLU A 93 10.50 9.74 -25.52
CA GLU A 93 10.01 11.04 -25.04
C GLU A 93 9.49 10.99 -23.58
N GLY A 94 9.53 9.82 -22.96
CA GLY A 94 9.15 9.60 -21.56
C GLY A 94 7.72 9.13 -21.36
N MET A 95 7.43 8.74 -20.13
CA MET A 95 6.14 8.26 -19.66
C MET A 95 5.60 9.16 -18.54
N ASN A 96 4.29 9.08 -18.31
CA ASN A 96 3.65 9.63 -17.11
C ASN A 96 3.39 8.46 -16.15
N ILE A 97 4.07 8.45 -15.01
CA ILE A 97 4.12 7.31 -14.08
C ILE A 97 3.44 7.68 -12.76
N LEU A 98 2.50 6.86 -12.32
CA LEU A 98 2.02 6.82 -10.94
C LEU A 98 2.71 5.63 -10.28
N GLY A 99 3.47 5.86 -9.21
CA GLY A 99 4.06 4.76 -8.43
C GLY A 99 3.57 4.79 -7.00
N ALA A 100 3.15 3.66 -6.45
CA ALA A 100 2.70 3.51 -5.07
C ALA A 100 3.18 2.16 -4.52
N HIS A 101 3.12 1.97 -3.20
CA HIS A 101 3.32 0.65 -2.60
C HIS A 101 2.02 0.03 -2.11
N ILE A 102 2.01 -1.30 -2.02
CA ILE A 102 0.84 -2.11 -1.65
C ILE A 102 1.09 -3.01 -0.44
N ASP A 103 2.32 -3.02 0.08
CA ASP A 103 2.62 -3.55 1.41
C ASP A 103 2.27 -2.54 2.50
N SER A 104 1.91 -3.06 3.68
CA SER A 104 1.60 -2.28 4.87
C SER A 104 2.21 -2.96 6.10
N PRO A 105 2.48 -2.23 7.19
CA PRO A 105 3.02 -2.81 8.42
C PRO A 105 2.10 -3.88 9.02
N ARG A 106 2.67 -4.96 9.53
CA ARG A 106 1.95 -6.18 9.95
C ARG A 106 2.78 -7.04 10.91
N LEU A 107 2.22 -8.18 11.31
CA LEU A 107 2.96 -9.26 11.97
C LEU A 107 3.09 -10.45 11.01
N ASP A 108 4.29 -10.98 10.84
CA ASP A 108 4.54 -12.17 10.02
C ASP A 108 4.73 -13.38 10.91
N ILE A 109 4.17 -14.51 10.51
CA ILE A 109 4.38 -15.78 11.21
C ILE A 109 5.81 -16.27 10.91
N LYS A 110 6.57 -16.66 11.95
CA LYS A 110 7.95 -17.18 11.78
C LYS A 110 7.95 -18.55 11.08
N GLN A 111 9.13 -19.03 10.69
CA GLN A 111 9.31 -20.27 9.92
C GLN A 111 9.05 -21.55 10.73
N ASN A 112 9.26 -21.50 12.05
CA ASN A 112 8.91 -22.58 12.98
C ASN A 112 7.95 -22.04 14.03
N PRO A 113 6.71 -21.69 13.64
CA PRO A 113 5.92 -20.77 14.44
C PRO A 113 5.15 -21.46 15.55
N LEU A 114 4.77 -22.72 15.34
CA LEU A 114 3.80 -23.40 16.18
C LEU A 114 4.47 -23.99 17.42
N TYR A 115 4.10 -23.49 18.58
CA TYR A 115 4.51 -24.04 19.86
C TYR A 115 3.33 -24.14 20.83
N GLU A 116 3.53 -24.90 21.91
CA GLU A 116 2.59 -24.99 23.02
C GLU A 116 3.27 -24.56 24.31
N ASP A 117 2.65 -23.66 25.05
CA ASP A 117 3.04 -23.30 26.41
C ASP A 117 1.78 -23.06 27.26
N GLY A 118 1.81 -23.52 28.51
CA GLY A 118 0.67 -23.36 29.43
C GLY A 118 -0.66 -23.94 28.92
N GLU A 119 -0.62 -25.07 28.19
CA GLU A 119 -1.80 -25.70 27.56
C GLU A 119 -2.51 -24.80 26.53
N MET A 120 -1.76 -23.87 25.93
CA MET A 120 -2.21 -23.03 24.83
C MET A 120 -1.22 -23.14 23.67
N ALA A 121 -1.74 -23.20 22.46
CA ALA A 121 -0.96 -23.16 21.24
C ALA A 121 -0.86 -21.74 20.71
N TYR A 122 0.34 -21.38 20.25
CA TYR A 122 0.67 -20.06 19.75
C TYR A 122 1.34 -20.15 18.39
N PHE A 123 1.27 -19.06 17.63
CA PHE A 123 2.21 -18.80 16.54
C PHE A 123 3.17 -17.68 16.95
N ASP A 124 4.46 -18.01 16.92
CA ASP A 124 5.57 -17.07 16.97
C ASP A 124 5.47 -16.07 15.80
N THR A 125 5.63 -14.77 16.10
CA THR A 125 5.61 -13.74 15.06
C THR A 125 6.86 -12.87 15.00
N HIS A 126 7.04 -12.20 13.88
CA HIS A 126 8.01 -11.14 13.68
C HIS A 126 7.31 -9.97 12.99
N TYR A 127 7.36 -8.77 13.56
CA TYR A 127 6.72 -7.62 12.94
C TYR A 127 7.43 -7.20 11.64
N TYR A 128 6.66 -6.75 10.66
CA TYR A 128 7.09 -6.23 9.38
C TYR A 128 6.76 -4.73 9.32
N GLY A 129 7.70 -3.92 8.84
CA GLY A 129 7.58 -2.46 8.83
C GLY A 129 7.64 -1.81 10.21
N GLY A 130 7.34 -0.51 10.26
CA GLY A 130 7.40 0.28 11.50
C GLY A 130 6.09 0.30 12.28
N ILE A 131 5.87 -0.63 13.22
CA ILE A 131 4.65 -0.64 14.06
C ILE A 131 4.84 -0.06 15.47
N LYS A 132 3.76 0.53 16.01
CA LYS A 132 3.61 0.76 17.46
C LYS A 132 3.09 -0.52 18.12
N LYS A 133 4.00 -1.38 18.57
CA LYS A 133 3.71 -2.74 19.10
C LYS A 133 2.55 -2.79 20.10
N TYR A 134 2.46 -1.84 21.02
CA TYR A 134 1.39 -1.78 22.03
C TYR A 134 0.00 -1.55 21.45
N GLN A 135 -0.14 -1.17 20.17
CA GLN A 135 -1.43 -1.05 19.50
C GLN A 135 -1.89 -2.37 18.88
N TRP A 136 -1.05 -3.41 18.82
CA TRP A 136 -1.34 -4.68 18.13
C TRP A 136 -1.81 -5.80 19.07
N VAL A 137 -1.98 -5.48 20.35
CA VAL A 137 -2.44 -6.41 21.39
C VAL A 137 -3.92 -6.20 21.69
N SER A 138 -4.58 -7.22 22.25
CA SER A 138 -5.97 -7.17 22.73
C SER A 138 -7.00 -6.76 21.66
N MET A 139 -6.78 -7.16 20.40
CA MET A 139 -7.74 -6.95 19.31
C MET A 139 -7.92 -8.21 18.46
N PRO A 140 -9.06 -8.33 17.74
CA PRO A 140 -9.25 -9.37 16.74
C PRO A 140 -8.25 -9.25 15.57
N LEU A 141 -7.57 -10.34 15.26
CA LEU A 141 -6.63 -10.47 14.16
C LEU A 141 -7.06 -11.61 13.23
N ALA A 142 -6.76 -11.44 11.95
CA ALA A 142 -6.96 -12.42 10.88
C ALA A 142 -5.61 -12.87 10.34
N ILE A 143 -5.55 -14.09 9.78
CA ILE A 143 -4.36 -14.66 9.13
C ILE A 143 -4.61 -14.75 7.63
N HIS A 144 -3.72 -14.17 6.85
CA HIS A 144 -3.73 -14.15 5.39
C HIS A 144 -2.43 -14.71 4.83
N GLY A 145 -2.43 -15.13 3.57
CA GLY A 145 -1.20 -15.47 2.84
C GLY A 145 -1.24 -16.83 2.19
N VAL A 146 -0.09 -17.48 2.09
CA VAL A 146 0.06 -18.75 1.37
C VAL A 146 0.99 -19.73 2.07
N ALA A 147 0.76 -21.03 1.88
CA ALA A 147 1.72 -22.09 2.17
C ALA A 147 2.07 -22.84 0.88
N ALA A 148 3.34 -22.84 0.50
CA ALA A 148 3.84 -23.59 -0.66
C ALA A 148 4.38 -24.96 -0.21
N LYS A 149 3.88 -26.03 -0.84
CA LYS A 149 4.29 -27.40 -0.56
C LYS A 149 5.50 -27.81 -1.40
N LYS A 150 6.18 -28.87 -0.98
CA LYS A 150 7.32 -29.47 -1.71
C LYS A 150 6.98 -29.94 -3.13
N ASP A 151 5.72 -30.27 -3.40
CA ASP A 151 5.25 -30.64 -4.74
C ASP A 151 4.96 -29.44 -5.67
N GLY A 152 5.15 -28.22 -5.16
CA GLY A 152 4.88 -26.96 -5.87
C GLY A 152 3.45 -26.45 -5.72
N THR A 153 2.55 -27.18 -5.07
CA THR A 153 1.18 -26.71 -4.80
C THR A 153 1.22 -25.55 -3.80
N VAL A 154 0.51 -24.48 -4.12
CA VAL A 154 0.35 -23.32 -3.23
C VAL A 154 -1.08 -23.31 -2.68
N LYS A 155 -1.21 -23.25 -1.35
CA LYS A 155 -2.49 -23.13 -0.66
C LYS A 155 -2.67 -21.69 -0.18
N GLU A 156 -3.75 -21.04 -0.61
CA GLU A 156 -4.17 -19.76 -0.06
C GLU A 156 -4.80 -19.96 1.33
N ILE A 157 -4.45 -19.09 2.26
CA ILE A 157 -4.97 -19.06 3.62
C ILE A 157 -5.60 -17.69 3.86
N CYS A 158 -6.85 -17.68 4.32
CA CYS A 158 -7.55 -16.48 4.78
C CYS A 158 -8.51 -16.91 5.87
N ILE A 159 -8.23 -16.52 7.11
CA ILE A 159 -8.97 -16.93 8.32
C ILE A 159 -9.20 -15.68 9.17
N GLY A 160 -10.46 -15.43 9.52
CA GLY A 160 -10.86 -14.34 10.42
C GLY A 160 -11.56 -13.17 9.73
N GLU A 161 -11.87 -13.30 8.43
CA GLU A 161 -12.59 -12.27 7.68
C GLU A 161 -14.08 -12.55 7.54
N LYS A 162 -14.50 -13.83 7.44
CA LYS A 162 -15.93 -14.15 7.39
C LYS A 162 -16.56 -13.99 8.77
N ALA A 163 -17.85 -13.69 8.79
CA ALA A 163 -18.59 -13.46 10.03
C ALA A 163 -18.62 -14.68 10.97
N ASP A 164 -18.45 -15.88 10.43
CA ASP A 164 -18.39 -17.16 11.14
C ASP A 164 -16.98 -17.74 11.28
N ASP A 165 -15.95 -17.07 10.73
CA ASP A 165 -14.56 -17.48 10.93
C ASP A 165 -14.13 -17.21 12.39
N PRO A 166 -13.25 -18.06 12.96
CA PRO A 166 -12.55 -17.71 14.18
C PRO A 166 -11.57 -16.56 13.91
N VAL A 167 -11.32 -15.75 14.94
CA VAL A 167 -10.29 -14.71 14.95
C VAL A 167 -9.23 -15.03 16.00
N PHE A 168 -8.08 -14.38 15.89
CA PHE A 168 -6.94 -14.56 16.78
C PHE A 168 -6.64 -13.27 17.54
N CYS A 169 -5.73 -13.31 18.51
CA CYS A 169 -5.22 -12.10 19.15
C CYS A 169 -3.83 -12.32 19.75
N VAL A 170 -3.09 -11.22 19.91
CA VAL A 170 -1.97 -11.14 20.85
C VAL A 170 -2.52 -10.69 22.20
N SER A 171 -2.22 -11.42 23.27
CA SER A 171 -2.67 -11.05 24.62
C SER A 171 -1.88 -9.88 25.19
N ASP A 172 -2.49 -9.09 26.09
CA ASP A 172 -1.79 -8.13 26.94
C ASP A 172 -2.05 -8.44 28.42
N LEU A 173 -1.13 -8.02 29.29
CA LEU A 173 -1.24 -8.25 30.72
C LEU A 173 -2.32 -7.35 31.31
N LEU A 174 -3.28 -7.96 32.00
CA LEU A 174 -4.40 -7.25 32.63
C LEU A 174 -3.92 -6.21 33.66
N ILE A 175 -4.61 -5.08 33.72
CA ILE A 175 -4.21 -3.89 34.52
C ILE A 175 -3.90 -4.19 36.00
N HIS A 176 -4.59 -5.14 36.62
CA HIS A 176 -4.39 -5.51 38.03
C HIS A 176 -3.02 -6.14 38.32
N LEU A 177 -2.34 -6.69 37.31
CA LEU A 177 -0.99 -7.27 37.41
C LEU A 177 0.06 -6.49 36.61
N ALA A 178 -0.34 -5.45 35.89
CA ALA A 178 0.51 -4.70 34.98
C ALA A 178 1.40 -3.64 35.66
N GLY A 179 1.56 -3.63 36.98
CA GLY A 179 2.29 -2.59 37.72
C GLY A 179 3.69 -2.31 37.14
N GLU A 180 4.52 -3.37 37.00
CA GLU A 180 5.85 -3.25 36.39
C GLU A 180 5.80 -2.91 34.89
N GLN A 181 4.80 -3.41 34.17
CA GLN A 181 4.65 -3.15 32.73
C GLN A 181 4.33 -1.67 32.47
N MET A 182 3.48 -1.07 33.31
CA MET A 182 3.05 0.33 33.19
C MET A 182 4.17 1.34 33.51
N ASP A 183 5.21 0.92 34.23
CA ASP A 183 6.41 1.74 34.46
C ASP A 183 7.37 1.76 33.26
N LYS A 184 7.16 0.88 32.27
CA LYS A 184 7.99 0.84 31.06
C LYS A 184 7.66 2.00 30.11
N LYS A 185 8.67 2.45 29.35
CA LYS A 185 8.45 3.35 28.22
C LYS A 185 7.61 2.65 27.16
N ALA A 186 6.76 3.39 26.44
CA ALA A 186 5.86 2.85 25.41
C ALA A 186 6.53 1.88 24.41
N ALA A 187 7.77 2.15 23.99
CA ALA A 187 8.55 1.28 23.09
C ALA A 187 8.95 -0.09 23.68
N LYS A 188 8.74 -0.30 24.99
CA LYS A 188 9.12 -1.49 25.76
C LYS A 188 7.95 -2.08 26.57
N VAL A 189 6.78 -1.43 26.57
CA VAL A 189 5.56 -1.95 27.22
C VAL A 189 5.18 -3.32 26.63
N VAL A 190 5.26 -3.42 25.30
CA VAL A 190 5.14 -4.68 24.55
C VAL A 190 6.42 -4.88 23.74
N GLU A 191 7.07 -6.02 23.91
CA GLU A 191 8.31 -6.39 23.22
C GLU A 191 8.01 -7.23 21.96
N GLY A 192 8.97 -7.31 21.03
CA GLY A 192 8.74 -7.98 19.75
C GLY A 192 8.44 -9.48 19.90
N GLU A 193 9.20 -10.17 20.76
CA GLU A 193 9.00 -11.58 21.10
C GLU A 193 7.75 -11.84 21.96
N ASN A 194 7.00 -10.79 22.33
CA ASN A 194 5.72 -10.93 23.04
C ASN A 194 4.53 -10.68 22.09
N LEU A 195 4.75 -10.66 20.77
CA LEU A 195 3.71 -10.48 19.75
C LEU A 195 3.19 -11.81 19.20
N ASP A 196 3.32 -12.87 19.99
CA ASP A 196 2.83 -14.20 19.61
C ASP A 196 1.32 -14.24 19.69
N ILE A 197 0.74 -14.97 18.75
CA ILE A 197 -0.71 -14.99 18.56
C ILE A 197 -1.26 -16.25 19.19
N LEU A 198 -2.32 -16.12 19.99
CA LEU A 198 -3.03 -17.24 20.57
C LEU A 198 -3.88 -17.95 19.52
N ILE A 199 -3.63 -19.25 19.29
CA ILE A 199 -4.23 -20.05 18.22
C ILE A 199 -5.26 -21.04 18.72
N GLY A 200 -5.08 -21.59 19.92
CA GLY A 200 -6.06 -22.52 20.49
C GLY A 200 -5.66 -23.08 21.84
N ASN A 201 -6.60 -23.74 22.51
CA ASN A 201 -6.39 -24.37 23.82
C ASN A 201 -7.11 -25.73 23.95
N PHE A 202 -7.59 -26.30 22.84
CA PHE A 202 -8.31 -27.57 22.85
C PHE A 202 -7.35 -28.74 22.57
N PRO A 203 -7.12 -29.67 23.51
CA PRO A 203 -6.14 -30.73 23.36
C PRO A 203 -6.66 -31.90 22.50
N LEU A 204 -5.74 -32.54 21.77
CA LEU A 204 -6.01 -33.76 21.03
C LEU A 204 -6.11 -34.94 21.99
N LYS A 205 -7.27 -35.59 22.01
CA LYS A 205 -7.52 -36.73 22.90
C LYS A 205 -6.54 -37.88 22.62
N GLY A 206 -5.82 -38.32 23.64
CA GLY A 206 -4.88 -39.44 23.57
C GLY A 206 -3.43 -39.02 23.35
N GLU A 207 -3.18 -37.75 23.03
CA GLU A 207 -1.83 -37.19 22.96
C GLU A 207 -1.32 -36.81 24.36
N LYS A 208 -0.04 -37.07 24.65
CA LYS A 208 0.55 -36.87 25.98
C LYS A 208 1.48 -35.67 26.09
N LYS A 209 2.00 -35.20 24.96
CA LYS A 209 2.93 -34.07 24.88
C LYS A 209 2.44 -33.13 23.80
N GLU A 210 2.40 -31.83 24.10
CA GLU A 210 1.99 -30.81 23.13
C GLU A 210 0.63 -31.14 22.48
N ALA A 211 -0.33 -31.55 23.31
CA ALA A 211 -1.61 -32.09 22.84
C ALA A 211 -2.47 -31.03 22.15
N VAL A 212 -2.37 -29.77 22.55
CA VAL A 212 -3.06 -28.64 21.91
C VAL A 212 -2.42 -28.32 20.57
N LYS A 213 -1.09 -28.23 20.51
CA LYS A 213 -0.35 -28.08 19.24
C LYS A 213 -0.68 -29.22 18.26
N ALA A 214 -0.72 -30.46 18.73
CA ALA A 214 -1.11 -31.62 17.92
C ALA A 214 -2.54 -31.48 17.37
N ASN A 215 -3.47 -30.92 18.15
CA ASN A 215 -4.82 -30.64 17.69
C ASN A 215 -4.86 -29.54 16.63
N VAL A 216 -4.10 -28.45 16.81
CA VAL A 216 -3.98 -27.37 15.82
C VAL A 216 -3.42 -27.91 14.50
N LEU A 217 -2.36 -28.71 14.53
CA LEU A 217 -1.81 -29.35 13.33
C LEU A 217 -2.82 -30.27 12.63
N LYS A 218 -3.61 -31.01 13.40
CA LYS A 218 -4.69 -31.84 12.85
C LYS A 218 -5.71 -30.98 12.09
N LEU A 219 -6.16 -29.86 12.68
CA LEU A 219 -7.12 -28.95 12.06
C LEU A 219 -6.55 -28.31 10.78
N LEU A 220 -5.29 -27.83 10.83
CA LEU A 220 -4.61 -27.27 9.66
C LEU A 220 -4.49 -28.28 8.52
N LYS A 221 -4.24 -29.55 8.85
CA LYS A 221 -4.18 -30.64 7.87
C LYS A 221 -5.55 -30.98 7.30
N GLU A 222 -6.60 -30.99 8.11
CA GLU A 222 -7.96 -31.29 7.67
C GLU A 222 -8.52 -30.19 6.75
N GLU A 223 -8.36 -28.93 7.12
CA GLU A 223 -8.93 -27.78 6.40
C GLU A 223 -8.07 -27.31 5.22
N TYR A 224 -6.76 -27.15 5.44
CA TYR A 224 -5.85 -26.53 4.46
C TYR A 224 -4.88 -27.52 3.83
N GLN A 225 -4.86 -28.76 4.33
CA GLN A 225 -3.90 -29.80 3.93
C GLN A 225 -2.45 -29.38 4.23
N ILE A 226 -2.23 -28.57 5.27
CA ILE A 226 -0.91 -28.06 5.65
C ILE A 226 -0.34 -28.91 6.78
N GLU A 227 0.94 -29.26 6.67
CA GLU A 227 1.70 -29.91 7.74
C GLU A 227 2.68 -28.94 8.40
N GLU A 228 3.24 -29.31 9.56
CA GLU A 228 4.13 -28.40 10.32
C GLU A 228 5.35 -27.94 9.50
N GLU A 229 5.91 -28.81 8.67
CA GLU A 229 7.07 -28.48 7.84
C GLU A 229 6.74 -27.48 6.72
N ASP A 230 5.47 -27.39 6.30
CA ASP A 230 5.05 -26.47 5.23
C ASP A 230 5.13 -24.99 5.68
N PHE A 231 5.20 -24.71 6.99
CA PHE A 231 5.45 -23.34 7.50
C PHE A 231 6.82 -22.78 7.08
N ILE A 232 7.80 -23.64 6.80
CA ILE A 232 9.14 -23.21 6.36
C ILE A 232 9.08 -22.48 5.01
N SER A 233 8.13 -22.87 4.15
CA SER A 233 7.85 -22.28 2.85
C SER A 233 6.48 -21.59 2.80
N ALA A 234 6.00 -21.16 3.97
CA ALA A 234 4.82 -20.34 4.08
C ALA A 234 5.19 -18.86 4.18
N GLU A 235 4.26 -18.03 3.73
CA GLU A 235 4.27 -16.59 3.91
C GLU A 235 2.90 -16.23 4.45
N LEU A 236 2.81 -16.13 5.77
CA LEU A 236 1.58 -15.86 6.49
C LEU A 236 1.69 -14.56 7.26
N GLU A 237 0.66 -13.76 7.09
CA GLU A 237 0.57 -12.37 7.49
C GLU A 237 -0.59 -12.24 8.45
N VAL A 238 -0.38 -11.53 9.54
CA VAL A 238 -1.38 -11.31 10.57
C VAL A 238 -1.71 -9.84 10.63
N VAL A 239 -2.99 -9.58 10.41
CA VAL A 239 -3.56 -8.26 10.15
C VAL A 239 -4.80 -8.06 11.03
N PRO A 240 -5.23 -6.82 11.28
CA PRO A 240 -6.49 -6.55 11.98
C PRO A 240 -7.68 -7.19 11.24
N ALA A 241 -8.50 -7.95 11.96
CA ALA A 241 -9.69 -8.59 11.39
C ALA A 241 -10.82 -7.58 11.16
N GLY A 242 -11.63 -7.83 10.14
CA GLY A 242 -12.86 -7.07 9.86
C GLY A 242 -12.73 -6.04 8.74
N ALA A 243 -13.90 -5.63 8.23
CA ALA A 243 -14.02 -4.79 7.04
C ALA A 243 -13.68 -3.31 7.29
N ALA A 244 -13.28 -2.62 6.22
CA ALA A 244 -13.21 -1.16 6.20
C ALA A 244 -14.59 -0.52 6.43
N ARG A 245 -14.64 0.65 7.07
CA ARG A 245 -15.90 1.32 7.44
C ARG A 245 -15.85 2.80 7.15
N GLU A 246 -17.03 3.38 6.95
CA GLU A 246 -17.17 4.84 7.07
C GLU A 246 -17.03 5.25 8.53
N LEU A 247 -16.42 6.41 8.74
CA LEU A 247 -16.14 6.99 10.04
C LEU A 247 -16.82 8.36 10.16
N GLY A 248 -17.31 8.66 11.37
CA GLY A 248 -17.95 9.92 11.72
C GLY A 248 -19.47 9.90 11.56
N PHE A 249 -20.18 10.74 12.31
CA PHE A 249 -21.64 10.87 12.20
C PHE A 249 -22.10 11.31 10.80
N ASP A 250 -21.25 12.06 10.12
CA ASP A 250 -21.46 12.55 8.75
C ASP A 250 -20.93 11.59 7.68
N ARG A 251 -20.27 10.49 8.07
CA ARG A 251 -19.68 9.49 7.16
C ARG A 251 -18.68 10.09 6.15
N SER A 252 -18.06 11.21 6.50
CA SER A 252 -17.11 11.94 5.64
C SER A 252 -15.75 11.26 5.52
N MET A 253 -15.46 10.28 6.38
CA MET A 253 -14.16 9.63 6.47
C MET A 253 -14.26 8.12 6.28
N ILE A 254 -13.12 7.49 6.03
CA ILE A 254 -12.95 6.03 5.96
C ILE A 254 -11.94 5.61 7.04
N ILE A 255 -12.26 4.55 7.77
CA ILE A 255 -11.37 3.87 8.72
C ILE A 255 -11.10 2.43 8.27
N SER A 256 -9.83 2.05 8.22
CA SER A 256 -9.41 0.71 7.79
C SER A 256 -7.96 0.43 8.18
N TYR A 257 -7.59 -0.85 8.19
CA TYR A 257 -6.20 -1.29 8.12
C TYR A 257 -5.60 -1.04 6.73
N GLY A 258 -4.31 -0.68 6.70
CA GLY A 258 -3.48 -0.62 5.49
C GLY A 258 -3.95 0.42 4.47
N GLN A 259 -4.45 1.57 4.93
CA GLN A 259 -4.64 2.71 4.04
C GLN A 259 -3.30 3.24 3.55
N ASP A 260 -2.26 3.11 4.37
CA ASP A 260 -0.86 3.26 3.97
C ASP A 260 -0.37 2.04 3.16
N ASP A 261 -0.04 2.14 1.88
CA ASP A 261 -0.35 3.24 0.93
C ASP A 261 -1.45 2.81 -0.07
N ARG A 262 -2.29 1.85 0.33
CA ARG A 262 -3.36 1.33 -0.54
C ARG A 262 -4.35 2.40 -0.97
N VAL A 263 -4.46 3.52 -0.27
CA VAL A 263 -5.27 4.66 -0.71
C VAL A 263 -4.75 5.27 -2.00
N CYS A 264 -3.43 5.47 -2.11
CA CYS A 264 -2.81 6.01 -3.32
C CYS A 264 -2.67 4.93 -4.39
N ALA A 265 -2.37 3.69 -4.01
CA ALA A 265 -2.34 2.56 -4.95
C ALA A 265 -3.70 2.34 -5.63
N TYR A 266 -4.81 2.35 -4.87
CA TYR A 266 -6.15 2.18 -5.41
C TYR A 266 -6.58 3.34 -6.29
N THR A 267 -6.33 4.58 -5.86
CA THR A 267 -6.69 5.76 -6.68
C THR A 267 -5.81 5.89 -7.92
N SER A 268 -4.56 5.42 -7.87
CA SER A 268 -3.68 5.30 -9.05
C SER A 268 -4.18 4.24 -10.03
N LEU A 269 -4.62 3.09 -9.53
CA LEU A 269 -5.27 2.06 -10.33
C LEU A 269 -6.52 2.61 -11.01
N ASP A 270 -7.48 3.18 -10.24
CA ASP A 270 -8.73 3.69 -10.78
C ASP A 270 -8.48 4.76 -11.87
N ALA A 271 -7.54 5.68 -11.62
CA ALA A 271 -7.12 6.67 -12.60
C ALA A 271 -6.54 6.02 -13.87
N MET A 272 -5.65 5.03 -13.72
CA MET A 272 -5.03 4.31 -14.83
C MET A 272 -6.06 3.56 -15.69
N LEU A 273 -7.08 2.97 -15.05
CA LEU A 273 -8.15 2.26 -15.74
C LEU A 273 -9.05 3.23 -16.55
N GLU A 274 -9.22 4.48 -16.10
CA GLU A 274 -9.97 5.53 -16.82
C GLU A 274 -9.25 6.03 -18.08
N VAL A 275 -7.92 6.06 -18.07
CA VAL A 275 -7.12 6.59 -19.17
C VAL A 275 -7.24 5.71 -20.43
N THR A 276 -7.45 6.36 -21.57
CA THR A 276 -7.52 5.73 -22.89
C THR A 276 -6.75 6.57 -23.89
N ALA A 277 -5.88 5.91 -24.68
CA ALA A 277 -5.07 6.54 -25.73
C ALA A 277 -4.35 7.85 -25.31
N PRO A 278 -3.49 7.82 -24.27
CA PRO A 278 -2.79 9.01 -23.79
C PRO A 278 -1.76 9.53 -24.81
N GLU A 279 -1.37 10.80 -24.72
CA GLU A 279 -0.35 11.37 -25.62
C GLU A 279 1.04 10.73 -25.38
N LYS A 280 1.45 10.60 -24.12
CA LYS A 280 2.60 9.80 -23.68
C LYS A 280 2.11 8.49 -23.07
N THR A 281 2.93 7.43 -23.14
CA THR A 281 2.60 6.18 -22.45
C THR A 281 2.39 6.44 -20.95
N SER A 282 1.26 5.98 -20.43
CA SER A 282 0.93 6.05 -19.01
C SER A 282 1.35 4.77 -18.32
N CYS A 283 1.80 4.87 -17.08
CA CYS A 283 2.18 3.73 -16.25
C CYS A 283 1.60 3.87 -14.83
N CYS A 284 1.08 2.76 -14.30
CA CYS A 284 0.80 2.61 -12.87
C CYS A 284 1.67 1.48 -12.34
N LEU A 285 2.57 1.79 -11.42
CA LEU A 285 3.56 0.88 -10.83
C LEU A 285 3.24 0.68 -9.35
N LEU A 286 2.80 -0.52 -8.98
CA LEU A 286 2.46 -0.89 -7.61
C LEU A 286 3.48 -1.91 -7.11
N VAL A 287 4.23 -1.56 -6.07
CA VAL A 287 5.36 -2.38 -5.56
C VAL A 287 5.18 -2.77 -4.10
N ASP A 288 6.00 -3.71 -3.65
CA ASP A 288 6.07 -4.20 -2.27
C ASP A 288 7.35 -3.67 -1.60
N LYS A 289 7.57 -4.01 -0.33
CA LYS A 289 8.81 -3.75 0.42
C LYS A 289 9.11 -2.30 0.74
N GLU A 290 8.21 -1.35 0.54
CA GLU A 290 8.47 0.05 0.88
C GLU A 290 8.79 0.17 2.38
N GLU A 291 7.95 -0.46 3.21
CA GLU A 291 7.94 -0.34 4.67
C GLU A 291 9.20 -0.90 5.35
N ILE A 292 10.02 -1.62 4.59
CA ILE A 292 11.31 -2.15 5.04
C ILE A 292 12.52 -1.56 4.28
N GLY A 293 12.32 -0.47 3.53
CA GLY A 293 13.36 0.27 2.82
C GLY A 293 13.43 0.02 1.31
N SER A 294 12.36 -0.49 0.70
CA SER A 294 12.24 -0.77 -0.74
C SER A 294 13.25 -1.77 -1.32
N VAL A 295 13.83 -2.62 -0.48
CA VAL A 295 14.82 -3.64 -0.87
C VAL A 295 14.16 -4.99 -1.16
N GLY A 296 14.67 -5.71 -2.15
CA GLY A 296 14.19 -7.05 -2.51
C GLY A 296 13.73 -7.15 -3.96
N ALA A 297 13.25 -8.33 -4.35
CA ALA A 297 12.89 -8.62 -5.74
C ALA A 297 11.61 -7.89 -6.21
N THR A 298 10.76 -7.47 -5.28
CA THR A 298 9.43 -6.91 -5.53
C THR A 298 9.32 -5.43 -5.16
N GLY A 299 10.37 -4.86 -4.55
CA GLY A 299 10.42 -3.44 -4.18
C GLY A 299 10.96 -2.53 -5.25
N MET A 300 10.87 -1.23 -5.01
CA MET A 300 11.20 -0.20 -6.01
C MET A 300 12.68 -0.22 -6.43
N GLN A 301 13.60 -0.72 -5.59
CA GLN A 301 15.01 -0.86 -5.97
C GLN A 301 15.28 -2.04 -6.91
N SER A 302 14.29 -2.91 -7.14
CA SER A 302 14.43 -4.04 -8.06
C SER A 302 14.52 -3.59 -9.51
N HIS A 303 15.11 -4.42 -10.36
CA HIS A 303 15.11 -4.19 -11.82
C HIS A 303 13.78 -4.55 -12.50
N PHE A 304 12.73 -4.91 -11.75
CA PHE A 304 11.43 -5.30 -12.31
C PHE A 304 10.88 -4.23 -13.25
N PHE A 305 10.85 -2.98 -12.79
CA PHE A 305 10.28 -1.89 -13.58
C PHE A 305 11.09 -1.60 -14.85
N GLU A 306 12.41 -1.44 -14.73
CA GLU A 306 13.29 -1.20 -15.87
C GLU A 306 13.20 -2.31 -16.92
N ASN A 307 13.15 -3.57 -16.49
CA ASN A 307 13.01 -4.72 -17.37
C ASN A 307 11.64 -4.75 -18.05
N ALA A 308 10.55 -4.45 -17.33
CA ALA A 308 9.23 -4.36 -17.93
C ALA A 308 9.17 -3.26 -19.00
N VAL A 309 9.78 -2.10 -18.76
CA VAL A 309 9.87 -1.02 -19.76
C VAL A 309 10.69 -1.46 -20.97
N ALA A 310 11.79 -2.20 -20.79
CA ALA A 310 12.58 -2.74 -21.89
C ALA A 310 11.75 -3.67 -22.79
N GLU A 311 10.98 -4.60 -22.20
CA GLU A 311 10.08 -5.49 -22.93
C GLU A 311 8.98 -4.71 -23.68
N ILE A 312 8.39 -3.68 -23.06
CA ILE A 312 7.40 -2.81 -23.73
C ILE A 312 8.02 -2.08 -24.92
N MET A 313 9.24 -1.57 -24.77
CA MET A 313 9.96 -0.90 -25.87
C MET A 313 10.29 -1.87 -27.00
N ASP A 314 10.60 -3.12 -26.68
CA ASP A 314 10.87 -4.14 -27.69
C ASP A 314 9.58 -4.53 -28.43
N ARG A 315 8.49 -4.75 -27.69
CA ARG A 315 7.18 -5.06 -28.27
C ARG A 315 6.57 -3.91 -29.05
N THR A 316 7.00 -2.67 -28.85
CA THR A 316 6.63 -1.52 -29.72
C THR A 316 7.58 -1.34 -30.92
N GLY A 317 8.61 -2.20 -31.05
CA GLY A 317 9.58 -2.16 -32.14
C GLY A 317 10.61 -1.03 -32.05
N ASP A 318 10.73 -0.39 -30.88
CA ASP A 318 11.56 0.81 -30.68
C ASP A 318 12.70 0.61 -29.66
N TYR A 319 13.04 -0.63 -29.32
CA TYR A 319 14.06 -0.90 -28.30
C TYR A 319 15.49 -0.54 -28.74
N SER A 320 16.18 0.12 -27.83
CA SER A 320 17.64 0.09 -27.69
C SER A 320 17.98 0.56 -26.29
N GLU A 321 19.09 0.10 -25.73
CA GLU A 321 19.58 0.52 -24.41
C GLU A 321 19.63 2.05 -24.26
N LEU A 322 20.03 2.77 -25.32
CA LEU A 322 20.08 4.23 -25.31
C LEU A 322 18.69 4.87 -25.27
N LYS A 323 17.70 4.27 -25.95
CA LYS A 323 16.31 4.75 -25.93
C LYS A 323 15.63 4.44 -24.59
N LEU A 324 15.92 3.29 -23.97
CA LEU A 324 15.46 2.96 -22.61
C LEU A 324 15.91 4.02 -21.60
N ARG A 325 17.21 4.33 -21.59
CA ARG A 325 17.75 5.39 -20.70
C ARG A 325 17.12 6.76 -20.94
N ARG A 326 16.82 7.09 -22.20
CA ARG A 326 16.11 8.34 -22.55
C ARG A 326 14.65 8.32 -22.12
N CYS A 327 13.95 7.20 -22.30
CA CYS A 327 12.59 6.99 -21.82
C CYS A 327 12.52 7.24 -20.31
N LEU A 328 13.37 6.56 -19.54
CA LEU A 328 13.40 6.70 -18.09
C LEU A 328 13.75 8.14 -17.69
N LYS A 329 14.83 8.72 -18.23
CA LYS A 329 15.22 10.11 -17.94
C LYS A 329 14.12 11.15 -18.25
N ASN A 330 13.39 10.98 -19.36
CA ASN A 330 12.38 11.95 -19.80
C ASN A 330 11.00 11.70 -19.17
N SER A 331 10.88 10.69 -18.31
CA SER A 331 9.63 10.38 -17.63
C SER A 331 9.35 11.33 -16.47
N ARG A 332 8.06 11.52 -16.20
CA ARG A 332 7.52 12.26 -15.07
C ARG A 332 6.81 11.29 -14.17
N MET A 333 6.99 11.45 -12.86
CA MET A 333 6.39 10.57 -11.88
C MET A 333 5.71 11.34 -10.75
N LEU A 334 4.53 10.87 -10.35
CA LEU A 334 3.99 11.11 -9.02
C LEU A 334 4.32 9.88 -8.17
N SER A 335 5.26 10.04 -7.24
CA SER A 335 5.52 9.08 -6.16
C SER A 335 4.37 9.20 -5.19
N SER A 336 3.40 8.33 -5.38
CA SER A 336 2.13 8.37 -4.71
C SER A 336 2.30 7.66 -3.38
N ASP A 337 2.18 8.42 -2.30
CA ASP A 337 2.42 7.99 -0.93
C ASP A 337 1.69 8.96 0.02
N VAL A 338 1.20 8.45 1.15
CA VAL A 338 0.42 9.20 2.12
C VAL A 338 1.27 10.28 2.82
N ASN A 339 0.59 11.23 3.42
CA ASN A 339 1.20 12.25 4.26
C ASN A 339 0.54 12.28 5.64
N ALA A 340 1.30 12.59 6.68
CA ALA A 340 0.75 12.70 8.03
C ALA A 340 -0.24 13.87 8.14
N GLY A 341 -1.53 13.55 8.32
CA GLY A 341 -2.58 14.54 8.51
C GLY A 341 -2.43 15.27 9.85
N TYR A 342 -2.67 16.57 9.84
CA TYR A 342 -2.64 17.41 11.04
C TYR A 342 -3.66 16.91 12.08
N ASP A 343 -3.14 16.37 13.19
CA ASP A 343 -3.96 16.00 14.34
C ASP A 343 -3.95 17.14 15.38
N PRO A 344 -5.11 17.76 15.67
CA PRO A 344 -5.20 18.84 16.65
C PRO A 344 -4.84 18.40 18.08
N LEU A 345 -5.02 17.12 18.43
CA LEU A 345 -4.66 16.57 19.74
C LEU A 345 -3.15 16.44 19.91
N TYR A 346 -2.41 16.34 18.81
CA TYR A 346 -0.95 16.27 18.77
C TYR A 346 -0.33 17.44 18.00
N ALA A 347 -0.97 18.61 18.02
CA ALA A 347 -0.57 19.80 17.26
C ALA A 347 0.88 20.23 17.51
N SER A 348 1.47 19.88 18.65
CA SER A 348 2.87 20.16 18.99
C SER A 348 3.87 19.55 18.02
N SER A 349 3.50 18.46 17.33
CA SER A 349 4.36 17.75 16.37
C SER A 349 4.40 18.40 14.99
N PHE A 350 3.50 19.34 14.70
CA PHE A 350 3.31 19.92 13.37
C PHE A 350 3.67 21.40 13.29
N GLU A 351 4.23 21.83 12.15
CA GLU A 351 4.25 23.24 11.77
C GLU A 351 2.99 23.52 10.95
N LYS A 352 2.04 24.24 11.54
CA LYS A 352 0.65 24.29 11.04
C LYS A 352 0.51 24.89 9.63
N LYS A 353 1.44 25.76 9.19
CA LYS A 353 1.34 26.40 7.86
C LYS A 353 1.77 25.44 6.74
N ASN A 354 2.60 24.46 7.05
CA ASN A 354 3.12 23.46 6.12
C ASN A 354 2.68 22.03 6.49
N ALA A 355 1.58 21.87 7.22
CA ALA A 355 1.01 20.56 7.51
C ALA A 355 -0.12 20.22 6.52
N SER A 356 -0.29 18.94 6.21
CA SER A 356 -1.45 18.48 5.44
C SER A 356 -2.68 18.40 6.35
N PHE A 357 -3.86 18.60 5.78
CA PHE A 357 -5.13 18.48 6.49
C PHE A 357 -6.08 17.59 5.70
N CYS A 358 -6.81 16.73 6.41
CA CYS A 358 -7.89 15.96 5.81
C CYS A 358 -8.99 16.89 5.26
N GLY A 359 -9.53 16.58 4.08
CA GLY A 359 -10.58 17.35 3.40
C GLY A 359 -10.07 18.63 2.75
N ARG A 360 -8.79 18.67 2.34
CA ARG A 360 -8.18 19.81 1.62
C ARG A 360 -7.54 19.41 0.29
N GLY A 361 -7.79 18.19 -0.17
CA GLY A 361 -7.33 17.67 -1.44
C GLY A 361 -5.95 17.04 -1.34
N VAL A 362 -5.44 16.64 -2.51
CA VAL A 362 -4.18 15.89 -2.64
C VAL A 362 -2.99 16.71 -2.11
N VAL A 363 -2.03 16.05 -1.49
CA VAL A 363 -0.88 16.65 -0.82
C VAL A 363 0.35 16.48 -1.71
N PHE A 364 0.96 17.58 -2.15
CA PHE A 364 2.29 17.55 -2.75
C PHE A 364 3.36 17.83 -1.69
N SER A 365 4.31 16.91 -1.54
CA SER A 365 5.50 17.13 -0.71
C SER A 365 6.69 17.35 -1.63
N LYS A 366 7.20 18.59 -1.65
CA LYS A 366 8.37 18.93 -2.47
C LYS A 366 9.61 18.13 -2.04
N PHE A 367 9.70 17.88 -0.74
CA PHE A 367 10.74 17.07 -0.12
C PHE A 367 10.20 16.43 1.15
N THR A 368 10.79 15.31 1.52
CA THR A 368 10.55 14.61 2.79
C THR A 368 11.90 14.46 3.51
N GLY A 369 12.22 13.29 4.05
CA GLY A 369 13.52 13.01 4.64
C GLY A 369 13.55 13.15 6.16
N SER A 370 14.77 13.09 6.69
CA SER A 370 15.06 13.29 8.11
C SER A 370 16.10 14.40 8.31
N ARG A 371 16.05 15.06 9.47
CA ARG A 371 16.96 16.17 9.82
C ARG A 371 16.93 17.25 8.73
N GLY A 372 18.04 17.46 8.01
CA GLY A 372 18.12 18.37 6.86
C GLY A 372 17.82 17.70 5.52
N LYS A 373 16.62 17.13 5.34
CA LYS A 373 16.17 16.45 4.10
C LYS A 373 16.96 15.19 3.70
N SER A 374 17.70 14.59 4.62
CA SER A 374 18.54 13.43 4.33
C SER A 374 17.70 12.22 3.93
N GLY A 375 18.15 11.49 2.89
CA GLY A 375 17.50 10.26 2.41
C GLY A 375 16.18 10.50 1.68
N SER A 376 16.02 11.62 0.98
CA SER A 376 14.79 11.95 0.25
C SER A 376 15.05 12.53 -1.14
N ASN A 377 14.00 12.60 -1.94
CA ASN A 377 13.96 13.37 -3.18
C ASN A 377 13.57 14.83 -2.89
N ASP A 378 14.14 15.79 -3.64
CA ASP A 378 13.72 17.20 -3.61
C ASP A 378 13.30 17.62 -5.01
N ALA A 379 11.98 17.71 -5.23
CA ALA A 379 11.41 17.98 -6.54
C ALA A 379 11.81 19.37 -7.07
N ASN A 380 12.16 19.41 -8.36
CA ASN A 380 12.51 20.63 -9.08
C ASN A 380 11.36 21.65 -9.03
N ALA A 381 11.71 22.93 -8.98
CA ALA A 381 10.72 24.01 -8.92
C ALA A 381 9.88 24.09 -10.21
N GLU A 382 10.50 23.84 -11.36
CA GLU A 382 9.88 23.83 -12.68
C GLU A 382 8.83 22.71 -12.80
N TYR A 383 9.14 21.53 -12.29
CA TYR A 383 8.21 20.40 -12.30
C TYR A 383 7.00 20.68 -11.40
N LEU A 384 7.23 21.15 -10.17
CA LEU A 384 6.13 21.55 -9.29
C LEU A 384 5.28 22.67 -9.89
N ALA A 385 5.89 23.65 -10.60
CA ALA A 385 5.15 24.69 -11.29
C ALA A 385 4.27 24.13 -12.42
N ALA A 386 4.78 23.16 -13.20
CA ALA A 386 4.02 22.47 -14.23
C ALA A 386 2.83 21.70 -13.64
N LEU A 387 3.05 20.96 -12.55
CA LEU A 387 2.00 20.22 -11.85
C LEU A 387 0.91 21.14 -11.32
N ARG A 388 1.28 22.26 -10.69
CA ARG A 388 0.30 23.26 -10.24
C ARG A 388 -0.58 23.75 -11.38
N LYS A 389 0.01 24.00 -12.56
CA LYS A 389 -0.74 24.39 -13.75
C LYS A 389 -1.73 23.29 -14.17
N ILE A 390 -1.28 22.04 -14.24
CA ILE A 390 -2.14 20.89 -14.59
C ILE A 390 -3.32 20.78 -13.61
N MET A 391 -3.06 20.91 -12.31
CA MET A 391 -4.10 20.85 -11.28
C MET A 391 -5.08 22.02 -11.37
N ASP A 392 -4.59 23.25 -11.57
CA ASP A 392 -5.43 24.44 -11.71
C ASP A 392 -6.31 24.36 -12.98
N ASP A 393 -5.76 23.92 -14.11
CA ASP A 393 -6.50 23.76 -15.38
C ASP A 393 -7.61 22.71 -15.26
N ASN A 394 -7.35 21.63 -14.51
CA ASN A 394 -8.29 20.52 -14.29
C ASN A 394 -9.18 20.69 -13.05
N LYS A 395 -9.07 21.81 -12.33
CA LYS A 395 -9.84 22.10 -11.10
C LYS A 395 -9.69 21.00 -10.05
N VAL A 396 -8.47 20.52 -9.87
CA VAL A 396 -8.09 19.60 -8.80
C VAL A 396 -7.72 20.41 -7.56
N TYR A 397 -8.31 20.06 -6.41
CA TYR A 397 -7.93 20.67 -5.15
C TYR A 397 -6.68 19.98 -4.62
N TYR A 398 -5.67 20.79 -4.30
CA TYR A 398 -4.41 20.31 -3.76
C TYR A 398 -3.88 21.25 -2.67
N GLN A 399 -3.00 20.71 -1.85
CA GLN A 399 -2.26 21.39 -0.80
C GLN A 399 -0.78 20.99 -0.86
N THR A 400 0.06 21.68 -0.10
CA THR A 400 1.47 21.34 0.06
C THR A 400 1.77 21.09 1.53
N ALA A 401 2.59 20.09 1.83
CA ALA A 401 2.95 19.79 3.20
C ALA A 401 4.39 19.29 3.35
N GLU A 402 4.86 19.34 4.59
CA GLU A 402 6.06 18.69 5.11
C GLU A 402 5.64 17.65 6.17
N LEU A 403 6.53 16.69 6.45
CA LEU A 403 6.30 15.68 7.48
C LEU A 403 6.61 16.24 8.89
N GLY A 404 5.67 17.01 9.43
CA GLY A 404 5.76 17.56 10.79
C GLY A 404 6.79 18.70 10.94
N LYS A 405 7.17 19.02 12.18
CA LYS A 405 8.25 20.00 12.46
C LYS A 405 9.62 19.40 12.18
N VAL A 406 10.55 20.26 11.77
CA VAL A 406 11.98 19.93 11.64
C VAL A 406 12.49 19.25 12.93
N ASP A 407 13.29 18.20 12.75
CA ASP A 407 13.91 17.37 13.79
C ASP A 407 12.97 16.56 14.71
N VAL A 408 11.64 16.63 14.53
CA VAL A 408 10.69 15.82 15.32
C VAL A 408 10.59 14.38 14.82
N GLY A 409 10.71 14.19 13.51
CA GLY A 409 10.63 12.88 12.87
C GLY A 409 11.42 12.82 11.57
N GLY A 410 11.17 11.78 10.81
CA GLY A 410 11.69 11.63 9.47
C GLY A 410 10.92 10.54 8.73
N GLY A 411 10.95 10.63 7.41
CA GLY A 411 10.44 9.62 6.50
C GLY A 411 11.32 9.58 5.27
N GLY A 412 11.03 8.68 4.36
CA GLY A 412 11.63 8.60 3.05
C GLY A 412 10.75 7.69 2.23
N THR A 413 10.46 8.09 1.00
CA THR A 413 9.52 7.41 0.12
C THR A 413 10.29 6.74 -1.02
N ILE A 414 9.58 6.02 -1.88
CA ILE A 414 10.13 5.48 -3.13
C ILE A 414 10.61 6.54 -4.13
N ALA A 415 10.27 7.83 -3.94
CA ALA A 415 10.53 8.89 -4.91
C ALA A 415 12.01 9.03 -5.29
N TYR A 416 12.91 8.90 -4.32
CA TYR A 416 14.34 9.08 -4.57
C TYR A 416 14.92 7.95 -5.42
N ILE A 417 14.28 6.78 -5.45
CA ILE A 417 14.78 5.60 -6.17
C ILE A 417 14.62 5.80 -7.67
N LEU A 418 13.43 6.19 -8.11
CA LEU A 418 13.18 6.43 -9.53
C LEU A 418 13.77 7.76 -10.02
N SER A 419 13.99 8.74 -9.14
CA SER A 419 14.70 9.97 -9.53
C SER A 419 16.18 9.73 -9.88
N LEU A 420 16.78 8.60 -9.49
CA LEU A 420 18.14 8.20 -9.91
C LEU A 420 18.28 8.01 -11.43
N TYR A 421 17.19 7.71 -12.14
CA TYR A 421 17.18 7.67 -13.60
C TYR A 421 17.23 9.06 -14.25
N GLY A 422 17.13 10.13 -13.46
CA GLY A 422 17.00 11.51 -13.93
C GLY A 422 15.56 11.95 -14.22
N MET A 423 14.58 11.19 -13.73
CA MET A 423 13.15 11.51 -13.83
C MET A 423 12.78 12.76 -13.04
N GLU A 424 11.74 13.47 -13.49
CA GLU A 424 11.07 14.45 -12.63
C GLU A 424 10.10 13.73 -11.69
N VAL A 425 10.42 13.68 -10.40
CA VAL A 425 9.63 12.96 -9.38
C VAL A 425 9.21 13.92 -8.26
N ILE A 426 7.99 13.76 -7.76
CA ILE A 426 7.50 14.44 -6.55
C ILE A 426 6.63 13.48 -5.74
N ASP A 427 6.64 13.63 -4.42
CA ASP A 427 5.73 12.92 -3.51
C ASP A 427 4.32 13.51 -3.56
N CYS A 428 3.30 12.66 -3.68
CA CYS A 428 1.91 13.07 -3.92
C CYS A 428 0.87 12.06 -3.38
N GLY A 429 0.13 12.39 -2.33
CA GLY A 429 -0.92 11.48 -1.84
C GLY A 429 -1.96 12.17 -0.97
N VAL A 430 -2.52 11.44 0.00
CA VAL A 430 -3.58 11.96 0.88
C VAL A 430 -3.12 12.12 2.31
N ALA A 431 -3.79 12.98 3.07
CA ALA A 431 -3.56 13.12 4.49
C ALA A 431 -4.18 11.94 5.28
N VAL A 432 -3.34 11.17 5.98
CA VAL A 432 -3.73 10.05 6.84
C VAL A 432 -3.57 10.40 8.32
N LEU A 433 -4.57 10.08 9.14
CA LEU A 433 -4.44 10.08 10.60
C LEU A 433 -4.14 8.67 11.10
N SER A 434 -3.36 8.58 12.18
CA SER A 434 -2.94 7.31 12.80
C SER A 434 -2.17 6.38 11.84
N MET A 435 -1.38 6.93 10.93
CA MET A 435 -0.53 6.18 10.00
C MET A 435 0.28 5.07 10.72
N HIS A 436 0.35 3.88 10.12
CA HIS A 436 0.91 2.61 10.64
C HIS A 436 0.17 2.02 11.86
N ALA A 437 -0.99 2.54 12.23
CA ALA A 437 -1.85 1.89 13.23
C ALA A 437 -2.65 0.75 12.59
N PRO A 438 -3.15 -0.21 13.40
CA PRO A 438 -4.14 -1.18 12.95
C PRO A 438 -5.37 -0.59 12.25
N TRP A 439 -5.72 0.66 12.58
CA TRP A 439 -6.84 1.39 11.99
C TRP A 439 -6.45 2.84 11.71
N GLU A 440 -6.35 3.15 10.43
CA GLU A 440 -5.95 4.45 9.89
C GLU A 440 -7.16 5.18 9.35
N VAL A 441 -7.08 6.50 9.23
CA VAL A 441 -8.22 7.34 8.81
C VAL A 441 -7.86 8.27 7.66
N THR A 442 -8.70 8.29 6.63
CA THR A 442 -8.64 9.26 5.52
C THR A 442 -9.98 9.96 5.32
N SER A 443 -9.94 11.13 4.68
CA SER A 443 -11.14 11.83 4.22
C SER A 443 -11.56 11.31 2.85
N LYS A 444 -12.84 10.98 2.67
CA LYS A 444 -13.40 10.57 1.37
C LYS A 444 -13.16 11.62 0.28
N ALA A 445 -13.19 12.91 0.64
CA ALA A 445 -12.96 13.97 -0.32
C ALA A 445 -11.50 14.00 -0.80
N ASP A 446 -10.53 13.63 0.04
CA ASP A 446 -9.13 13.53 -0.41
C ASP A 446 -8.91 12.31 -1.30
N VAL A 447 -9.57 11.19 -1.02
CA VAL A 447 -9.58 10.00 -1.92
C VAL A 447 -10.09 10.39 -3.31
N TYR A 448 -11.17 11.17 -3.38
CA TYR A 448 -11.71 11.63 -4.66
C TYR A 448 -10.79 12.61 -5.37
N GLU A 449 -10.19 13.58 -4.67
CA GLU A 449 -9.24 14.51 -5.29
C GLU A 449 -7.93 13.85 -5.70
N ALA A 450 -7.46 12.81 -5.00
CA ALA A 450 -6.30 12.02 -5.42
C ALA A 450 -6.56 11.35 -6.77
N GLN A 451 -7.71 10.71 -6.96
CA GLN A 451 -8.07 10.14 -8.25
C GLN A 451 -8.13 11.20 -9.36
N LYS A 452 -8.78 12.35 -9.10
CA LYS A 452 -8.81 13.45 -10.08
C LYS A 452 -7.42 13.97 -10.43
N CYS A 453 -6.54 14.11 -9.43
CA CYS A 453 -5.14 14.50 -9.60
C CYS A 453 -4.41 13.53 -10.54
N TYR A 454 -4.52 12.24 -10.26
CA TYR A 454 -3.84 11.20 -11.00
C TYR A 454 -4.35 11.08 -12.44
N VAL A 455 -5.66 11.19 -12.65
CA VAL A 455 -6.25 11.27 -14.01
C VAL A 455 -5.73 12.48 -14.77
N ALA A 456 -5.71 13.67 -14.16
CA ALA A 456 -5.22 14.89 -14.79
C ALA A 456 -3.73 14.79 -15.13
N PHE A 457 -2.93 14.23 -14.23
CA PHE A 457 -1.51 14.01 -14.45
C PHE A 457 -1.23 13.07 -15.61
N LEU A 458 -1.87 11.91 -15.66
CA LEU A 458 -1.66 10.93 -16.75
C LEU A 458 -2.02 11.53 -18.12
N LYS A 459 -3.04 12.40 -18.18
CA LYS A 459 -3.51 13.05 -19.42
C LYS A 459 -2.61 14.20 -19.88
N ASP A 460 -2.17 15.07 -18.96
CA ASP A 460 -1.67 16.41 -19.31
C ASP A 460 -0.18 16.67 -18.97
N ALA A 461 0.54 15.70 -18.39
CA ALA A 461 1.95 15.87 -17.99
C ALA A 461 3.01 15.64 -19.08
#